data_AF-A0A927RPE2-F1
#
_entry.id   AF-A0A927RPE2-F1
#
_cell.length_a   1.000
_cell.length_b   1.000
_cell.length_c   1.000
_cell.angle_alpha   90.00
_cell.angle_beta   90.00
_cell.angle_gamma   90.00
#
_symmetry.space_group_name_H-M   'P 1'
#
loop_
_entity.id
_entity.type
_entity.pdbx_description
1 polymer ?
#
loop_
_entity_poly.entity_id
_entity_poly.type
_entity_poly.pdbx_seq_one_letter_code
_entity_poly.pdbx_strand_id
1 'polypeptide(L)' 'MRDQKPKNKTAELAWGMFEKTGDVGYYMLYCELSRKRD' A
#
# COMPACT_ATOMS: atom_id res chain seq x y z
N MET A 1 23.11 -1.10 -6.02
CA MET A 1 22.13 -0.95 -4.93
C MET A 1 21.01 -1.94 -5.18
N ARG A 2 20.68 -2.81 -4.22
CA ARG A 2 19.51 -3.69 -4.35
C ARG A 2 18.29 -2.85 -4.01
N ASP A 3 17.65 -2.28 -5.03
CA ASP A 3 16.32 -1.67 -4.93
C ASP A 3 15.29 -2.73 -4.57
N GLN A 4 15.25 -3.11 -3.30
CA GLN A 4 14.19 -3.91 -2.73
C GLN A 4 13.00 -2.98 -2.45
N LYS A 5 12.45 -2.38 -3.51
CA LYS A 5 11.11 -1.75 -3.44
C LYS A 5 10.13 -2.81 -2.93
N PRO A 6 9.16 -2.44 -2.08
CA PRO A 6 8.07 -3.36 -1.78
C PRO A 6 7.50 -3.85 -3.12
N LYS A 7 7.46 -5.18 -3.35
CA LYS A 7 7.06 -5.77 -4.64
C LYS A 7 5.62 -5.40 -5.05
N ASN A 8 4.87 -4.68 -4.21
CA ASN A 8 3.48 -4.31 -4.44
C ASN A 8 3.35 -2.79 -4.64
N LYS A 9 3.62 -2.32 -5.86
CA LYS A 9 3.35 -0.94 -6.31
C LYS A 9 1.90 -0.51 -6.00
N THR A 10 0.96 -1.46 -6.00
CA THR A 10 -0.45 -1.22 -5.67
C THR A 10 -0.65 -0.87 -4.20
N ALA A 11 0.12 -1.45 -3.28
CA ALA A 11 0.04 -1.11 -1.86
C ALA A 11 0.61 0.31 -1.62
N GLU A 12 1.72 0.66 -2.25
CA GLU A 12 2.27 2.03 -2.18
C GLU A 12 1.27 3.08 -2.73
N LEU A 13 0.56 2.74 -3.80
CA LEU A 13 -0.49 3.60 -4.35
C LEU A 13 -1.66 3.78 -3.38
N ALA A 14 -2.13 2.68 -2.75
CA ALA A 14 -3.20 2.74 -1.76
C ALA A 14 -2.80 3.59 -0.55
N TRP A 15 -1.59 3.42 -0.03
CA TRP A 15 -1.05 4.26 1.05
C TRP A 15 -1.01 5.75 0.65
N GLY A 16 -0.49 6.06 -0.55
CA GLY A 16 -0.43 7.45 -1.02
C GLY A 16 -1.81 8.09 -1.24
N MET A 17 -2.85 7.30 -1.56
CA MET A 17 -4.22 7.80 -1.63
C MET A 17 -4.80 8.06 -0.24
N PHE A 18 -4.53 7.19 0.74
CA PHE A 18 -4.89 7.43 2.13
C PHE A 18 -4.25 8.71 2.67
N GLU A 19 -2.95 8.92 2.47
CA GLU A 19 -2.27 10.14 2.93
C GLU A 19 -2.84 11.42 2.32
N LYS A 20 -3.30 11.36 1.06
CA LYS A 20 -3.87 12.51 0.36
C LYS A 20 -5.32 12.81 0.72
N THR A 21 -6.11 11.77 1.03
CA THR A 21 -7.57 11.90 1.16
C THR A 21 -8.06 11.72 2.59
N GLY A 22 -7.27 11.07 3.45
CA GLY A 22 -7.70 10.60 4.76
C GLY A 22 -8.75 9.48 4.70
N ASP A 23 -9.05 8.93 3.51
CA ASP A 23 -10.09 7.93 3.34
C ASP A 23 -9.62 6.57 3.86
N VAL A 24 -10.33 6.08 4.88
CA VAL A 24 -10.01 4.83 5.59
C VAL A 24 -10.10 3.60 4.67
N GLY A 25 -10.87 3.66 3.58
CA GLY A 25 -10.95 2.58 2.60
C GLY A 25 -9.61 2.31 1.92
N TYR A 26 -8.83 3.35 1.61
CA TYR A 26 -7.48 3.17 1.08
C TYR A 26 -6.51 2.59 2.11
N TYR A 27 -6.68 2.88 3.40
CA TYR A 27 -5.90 2.26 4.47
C TYR A 27 -6.22 0.76 4.60
N MET A 28 -7.50 0.39 4.59
CA MET A 28 -7.91 -1.02 4.62
C MET A 28 -7.36 -1.79 3.42
N LEU A 29 -7.44 -1.19 2.22
CA LEU A 29 -6.89 -1.78 1.01
C LEU A 29 -5.36 -1.96 1.10
N TYR A 30 -4.64 -0.99 1.63
CA TYR A 30 -3.20 -1.11 1.90
C TYR A 30 -2.89 -2.31 2.83
N CYS A 31 -3.68 -2.47 3.91
CA CYS A 31 -3.54 -3.59 4.82
C CYS A 31 -3.81 -4.93 4.12
N GLU A 32 -4.86 -5.04 3.31
CA GLU A 32 -5.17 -6.28 2.57
C GLU A 32 -4.07 -6.65 1.57
N LEU A 33 -3.58 -5.67 0.81
CA LEU A 33 -2.50 -5.86 -0.16
C LEU A 33 -1.15 -6.18 0.49
N SER A 34 -0.95 -5.73 1.72
CA SER A 34 0.25 -6.03 2.52
C SER A 34 0.16 -7.40 3.20
N ARG A 35 -1.05 -7.89 3.50
CA ARG A 35 -1.30 -9.21 4.11
C ARG A 35 -1.26 -10.37 3.12
N LYS A 36 -1.57 -10.17 1.83
CA LYS A 36 -1.46 -11.21 0.77
C LYS A 36 -0.02 -11.62 0.41
N ARG A 37 0.94 -11.43 1.33
CA ARG A 37 2.37 -11.64 1.11
C ARG A 37 2.97 -12.76 1.99
N ASP A 38 2.10 -13.55 2.62
CA ASP A 38 2.40 -14.82 3.30
C ASP A 38 1.99 -16.00 2.40
#